data_AF-Q14S93-F1
#
_entry.id   AF-Q14S93-F1
#
_cell.length_a   1.000
_cell.length_b   1.000
_cell.length_c   1.000
_cell.angle_alpha   90.00
_cell.angle_beta   90.00
_cell.angle_gamma   90.00
#
_symmetry.space_group_name_H-M   'P 1'
#
loop_
_entity.id
_entity.type
_entity.pdbx_description
1 polymer ?
#
loop_
_entity_poly.entity_id
_entity_poly.type
_entity_poly.pdbx_seq_one_letter_code
_entity_poly.pdbx_strand_id
1 'polypeptide(L)'
;ASGGLSDSEIEKMVKDAEANAEADKKRREAVEAKNQAESLIHSSEKSLKDYGDKVSETDRKAIEDAIAALKTAVEASEPDAEDIKAKTNTLMEVS
;
A
#
# COMPACT_ATOMS: atom_id res chain seq x y z
N ALA A 1 -15.39 -46.52 10.86
CA ALA A 1 -15.10 -45.12 10.51
C ALA A 1 -13.58 -44.97 10.41
N SER A 2 -12.99 -45.20 9.24
CA SER A 2 -11.56 -44.94 8.97
C SER A 2 -11.43 -43.48 8.54
N GLY A 3 -11.62 -42.58 9.50
CA GLY A 3 -11.71 -41.12 9.30
C GLY A 3 -10.35 -40.44 9.33
N GLY A 4 -9.43 -40.86 8.47
CA GLY A 4 -8.16 -40.18 8.25
C GLY A 4 -8.06 -39.74 6.80
N LEU A 5 -7.63 -38.50 6.58
CA LEU A 5 -7.27 -37.99 5.25
C LEU A 5 -6.15 -38.87 4.67
N SER A 6 -6.21 -39.15 3.38
CA SER A 6 -5.09 -39.76 2.66
C SER A 6 -3.90 -38.79 2.59
N ASP A 7 -2.68 -39.31 2.45
CA ASP A 7 -1.47 -38.47 2.33
C ASP A 7 -1.60 -37.41 1.22
N SER A 8 -2.27 -37.74 0.11
CA SER A 8 -2.54 -36.80 -0.98
C SER A 8 -3.53 -35.68 -0.59
N GLU A 9 -4.55 -36.01 0.21
CA GLU A 9 -5.48 -35.00 0.77
C GLU A 9 -4.78 -34.12 1.80
N ILE A 10 -3.87 -34.69 2.62
CA ILE A 10 -3.05 -33.93 3.57
C ILE A 10 -2.15 -32.95 2.80
N GLU A 11 -1.41 -33.41 1.78
CA GLU A 11 -0.56 -32.55 0.97
C GLU A 11 -1.35 -31.43 0.28
N LYS A 12 -2.54 -31.73 -0.22
CA LYS A 12 -3.43 -30.73 -0.81
C LYS A 12 -3.87 -29.70 0.25
N MET A 13 -4.29 -30.16 1.43
CA MET A 13 -4.69 -29.26 2.52
C MET A 13 -3.54 -28.37 2.99
N VAL A 14 -2.31 -28.88 3.02
CA VAL A 14 -1.12 -28.08 3.36
C VAL A 14 -0.88 -27.00 2.31
N LYS A 15 -0.86 -27.34 1.01
CA LYS A 15 -0.67 -26.35 -0.06
C LYS A 15 -1.77 -25.30 -0.10
N ASP A 16 -3.02 -25.71 0.08
CA ASP A 16 -4.14 -24.79 0.13
C ASP A 16 -3.99 -23.85 1.34
N ALA A 17 -3.57 -24.35 2.51
CA ALA A 17 -3.33 -23.52 3.69
C ALA A 17 -2.17 -22.52 3.48
N GLU A 18 -1.06 -22.95 2.88
CA GLU A 18 0.09 -22.09 2.58
C GLU A 18 -0.29 -20.97 1.59
N ALA A 19 -1.02 -21.30 0.53
CA ALA A 19 -1.47 -20.33 -0.47
C ALA A 19 -2.43 -19.28 0.14
N ASN A 20 -3.36 -19.71 0.99
CA ASN A 20 -4.25 -18.80 1.71
C ASN A 20 -3.47 -17.91 2.69
N ALA A 21 -2.50 -18.46 3.42
CA ALA A 21 -1.66 -17.68 4.32
C ALA A 21 -0.85 -16.60 3.58
N GLU A 22 -0.31 -16.91 2.39
CA GLU A 22 0.39 -15.93 1.57
C GLU A 22 -0.56 -14.85 1.02
N ALA A 23 -1.75 -15.23 0.55
CA ALA A 23 -2.75 -14.28 0.06
C ALA A 23 -3.23 -13.33 1.18
N ASP A 24 -3.50 -13.86 2.38
CA ASP A 24 -3.89 -13.08 3.55
C ASP A 24 -2.76 -12.11 3.97
N LYS A 25 -1.50 -12.57 3.94
CA LYS A 25 -0.35 -11.72 4.22
C LYS A 25 -0.24 -10.57 3.22
N LYS A 26 -0.34 -10.83 1.92
CA LYS A 26 -0.28 -9.78 0.88
C LYS A 26 -1.41 -8.78 1.05
N ARG A 27 -2.64 -9.26 1.30
CA ARG A 27 -3.80 -8.39 1.53
C ARG A 27 -3.59 -7.49 2.75
N ARG A 28 -3.07 -8.05 3.84
CA ARG A 28 -2.76 -7.29 5.06
C ARG A 28 -1.70 -6.23 4.80
N GLU A 29 -0.60 -6.59 4.13
CA GLU A 29 0.47 -5.65 3.79
C GLU A 29 -0.01 -4.50 2.91
N ALA A 30 -0.88 -4.77 1.92
CA ALA A 30 -1.49 -3.74 1.09
C ALA A 30 -2.37 -2.78 1.90
N VAL A 31 -3.18 -3.31 2.83
CA VAL A 31 -4.02 -2.48 3.72
C VAL A 31 -3.17 -1.62 4.66
N GLU A 32 -2.11 -2.19 5.25
CA GLU A 32 -1.20 -1.42 6.12
C GLU A 32 -0.48 -0.31 5.34
N ALA A 33 0.03 -0.61 4.14
CA ALA A 33 0.64 0.37 3.25
C ALA A 33 -0.35 1.48 2.86
N LYS A 34 -1.59 1.12 2.52
CA LYS A 34 -2.66 2.07 2.18
C LYS A 34 -2.96 3.02 3.34
N ASN A 35 -3.13 2.52 4.56
CA ASN A 35 -3.43 3.36 5.72
C ASN A 35 -2.30 4.37 6.00
N GLN A 36 -1.04 3.93 5.87
CA GLN A 36 0.12 4.81 6.03
C GLN A 36 0.14 5.90 4.94
N ALA A 37 -0.08 5.51 3.69
CA ALA A 37 -0.13 6.41 2.55
C ALA A 37 -1.25 7.46 2.67
N GLU A 38 -2.47 7.05 3.04
CA GLU A 38 -3.61 7.96 3.21
C GLU A 38 -3.36 9.00 4.30
N SER A 39 -2.76 8.58 5.42
CA SER A 39 -2.36 9.51 6.49
C SER A 39 -1.33 10.53 6.00
N LEU A 40 -0.32 10.08 5.26
CA LEU A 40 0.72 10.96 4.72
C LEU A 40 0.13 11.94 3.71
N ILE A 41 -0.64 11.45 2.73
CA ILE A 41 -1.37 12.26 1.74
C ILE A 41 -2.13 13.39 2.45
N HIS A 42 -2.95 13.05 3.44
CA HIS A 42 -3.77 14.04 4.13
C HIS A 42 -2.91 15.12 4.81
N SER A 43 -1.81 14.71 5.47
CA SER A 43 -0.91 15.63 6.13
C SER A 43 -0.17 16.55 5.13
N SER A 44 0.28 16.01 3.99
CA SER A 44 0.98 16.77 2.96
C SER A 44 0.05 17.74 2.23
N GLU A 45 -1.20 17.35 1.94
CA GLU A 45 -2.22 18.24 1.38
C GLU A 45 -2.52 19.41 2.32
N LYS A 46 -2.62 19.12 3.62
CA LYS A 46 -2.81 20.16 4.63
C LYS A 46 -1.62 21.12 4.69
N SER A 47 -0.39 20.60 4.69
CA SER A 47 0.83 21.42 4.68
C SER A 47 0.91 22.30 3.44
N LEU A 48 0.58 21.79 2.25
CA LEU A 48 0.54 22.60 1.02
C LEU A 48 -0.54 23.68 1.08
N LYS A 49 -1.70 23.38 1.69
CA LYS A 49 -2.75 24.38 1.88
C LYS A 49 -2.32 25.51 2.82
N ASP A 50 -1.66 25.16 3.93
CA ASP A 50 -1.31 26.11 4.98
C ASP A 50 -0.01 26.90 4.66
N TYR A 51 0.92 26.28 3.93
CA TYR A 51 2.28 26.81 3.73
C TYR A 51 2.77 26.77 2.28
N GLY A 52 1.99 26.29 1.32
CA GLY A 52 2.44 26.10 -0.06
C GLY A 52 2.83 27.39 -0.77
N ASP A 53 2.38 28.56 -0.30
CA ASP A 53 2.79 29.86 -0.84
C ASP A 53 4.18 30.31 -0.35
N LYS A 54 4.77 29.56 0.59
CA LYS A 54 6.10 29.81 1.18
C LYS A 54 7.19 28.91 0.60
N VAL A 55 6.83 27.99 -0.29
CA VAL A 55 7.79 27.10 -0.99
C VAL A 55 7.89 27.51 -2.46
N SER A 56 8.93 27.04 -3.15
CA SER A 56 9.08 27.33 -4.57
C SER A 56 7.97 26.65 -5.40
N GLU A 57 7.64 27.20 -6.57
CA GLU A 57 6.68 26.57 -7.49
C GLU A 57 7.14 25.14 -7.89
N THR A 58 8.45 24.96 -8.05
CA THR A 58 9.06 23.66 -8.35
C THR A 58 8.79 22.65 -7.22
N ASP A 59 9.05 23.02 -5.97
CA ASP A 59 8.85 22.13 -4.83
C ASP A 59 7.36 21.85 -4.59
N ARG A 60 6.52 22.88 -4.68
CA ARG A 60 5.06 22.74 -4.61
C ARG A 60 4.57 21.72 -5.62
N LYS A 61 5.01 21.84 -6.88
CA LYS A 61 4.61 20.94 -7.95
C LYS A 61 5.12 19.50 -7.73
N ALA A 62 6.35 19.33 -7.26
CA ALA A 62 6.89 18.01 -6.96
C ALA A 62 6.06 17.29 -5.87
N ILE A 63 5.63 18.03 -4.83
CA ILE A 63 4.76 17.48 -3.78
C ILE A 63 3.37 17.16 -4.33
N GLU A 64 2.76 18.05 -5.12
CA GLU A 64 1.44 17.83 -5.74
C GLU A 64 1.45 16.59 -6.65
N ASP A 65 2.49 16.44 -7.48
CA ASP A 65 2.67 15.29 -8.37
C ASP A 65 2.86 13.98 -7.56
N ALA A 66 3.66 14.02 -6.49
CA ALA A 66 3.87 12.85 -5.61
C ALA A 66 2.58 12.44 -4.86
N ILE A 67 1.80 13.42 -4.38
CA ILE A 67 0.48 13.17 -3.77
C ILE A 67 -0.45 12.49 -4.79
N ALA A 68 -0.53 13.02 -6.02
CA ALA A 68 -1.40 12.47 -7.06
C ALA A 68 -1.00 11.04 -7.45
N ALA A 69 0.30 10.78 -7.58
CA ALA A 69 0.82 9.45 -7.87
C ALA A 69 0.49 8.45 -6.75
N LEU A 70 0.67 8.85 -5.48
CA LEU A 70 0.37 8.00 -4.33
C LEU A 70 -1.15 7.75 -4.19
N LYS A 71 -1.99 8.76 -4.40
CA LYS A 71 -3.47 8.61 -4.45
C LYS A 71 -3.89 7.56 -5.47
N THR A 72 -3.35 7.67 -6.69
CA THR A 72 -3.64 6.71 -7.76
C THR A 72 -3.28 5.28 -7.38
N ALA A 73 -2.16 5.07 -6.67
CA ALA A 73 -1.73 3.75 -6.22
C ALA A 73 -2.67 3.16 -5.15
N VAL A 74 -3.12 3.96 -4.18
CA VAL A 74 -4.00 3.49 -3.10
C VAL A 74 -5.46 3.29 -3.54
N GLU A 75 -5.86 3.91 -4.65
CA GLU A 75 -7.19 3.78 -5.28
C GLU A 75 -7.26 2.71 -6.37
N ALA A 76 -6.13 2.06 -6.70
CA ALA A 76 -6.09 0.98 -7.68
C ALA A 76 -7.00 -0.19 -7.26
N SER A 77 -7.65 -0.84 -8.24
CA SER A 77 -8.52 -1.99 -7.99
C SER A 77 -7.78 -3.18 -7.38
N GLU A 78 -6.49 -3.32 -7.70
CA GLU A 78 -5.56 -4.26 -7.10
C GLU A 78 -4.37 -3.47 -6.54
N PRO A 79 -4.42 -3.04 -5.27
CA PRO A 79 -3.36 -2.22 -4.69
C PRO A 79 -2.10 -3.05 -4.46
N ASP A 80 -1.01 -2.62 -5.10
CA ASP A 80 0.31 -3.22 -4.91
C ASP A 80 1.01 -2.58 -3.71
N ALA A 81 1.33 -3.39 -2.70
CA ALA A 81 1.93 -2.92 -1.47
C ALA A 81 3.34 -2.34 -1.67
N GLU A 82 4.11 -2.82 -2.65
CA GLU A 82 5.45 -2.31 -2.95
C GLU A 82 5.38 -0.96 -3.68
N ASP A 83 4.48 -0.82 -4.66
CA ASP A 83 4.23 0.45 -5.36
C ASP A 83 3.76 1.54 -4.39
N ILE A 84 2.81 1.21 -3.50
CA ILE A 84 2.32 2.15 -2.47
C ILE A 84 3.47 2.57 -1.55
N LYS A 85 4.31 1.63 -1.09
CA LYS A 85 5.46 1.94 -0.23
C LYS A 85 6.49 2.79 -0.96
N ALA A 86 6.80 2.49 -2.22
CA ALA A 86 7.74 3.26 -3.03
C ALA A 86 7.27 4.71 -3.18
N LYS A 87 6.01 4.92 -3.55
CA LYS A 87 5.44 6.27 -3.69
C LYS A 87 5.24 6.99 -2.35
N THR A 88 5.02 6.24 -1.26
CA THR A 88 5.03 6.80 0.10
C THR A 88 6.41 7.37 0.42
N ASN A 89 7.47 6.62 0.14
CA ASN A 89 8.84 7.11 0.32
C ASN A 89 9.13 8.32 -0.56
N THR A 90 8.72 8.31 -1.84
CA THR A 90 8.86 9.46 -2.73
C THR A 90 8.16 10.70 -2.17
N LEU A 91 6.93 10.57 -1.68
CA LEU A 91 6.23 11.70 -1.06
C LEU A 91 7.01 12.22 0.17
N MET A 92 7.51 11.33 1.03
CA MET A 92 8.33 11.70 2.20
C MET A 92 9.63 12.43 1.83
N GLU A 93 10.23 12.11 0.69
CA GLU A 93 11.47 12.73 0.22
C GLU A 93 11.25 14.15 -0.33
N VAL A 94 10.07 14.43 -0.88
CA VAL A 94 9.77 15.73 -1.52
C VAL A 94 8.94 16.68 -0.64
N SER A 95 8.25 16.16 0.38
CA SER A 95 7.34 16.92 1.27
C SER A 95 8.01 17.66 2.41
#